data_AF-A0A511D8K4-F1
#
_entry.id   AF-A0A511D8K4-F1
#
_cell.length_a   1.000
_cell.length_b   1.000
_cell.length_c   1.000
_cell.angle_alpha   90.00
_cell.angle_beta   90.00
_cell.angle_gamma   90.00
#
_symmetry.space_group_name_H-M   'P 1'
#
loop_
_entity.id
_entity.type
_entity.pdbx_description
1 polymer ?
#
loop_
_entity_poly.entity_id
_entity_poly.type
_entity_poly.pdbx_seq_one_letter_code
_entity_poly.pdbx_strand_id
1 'polypeptide(L)'
;MPNDRLRAALDAAGLTIEQLSVRVSVDPKTVERWVYSDARRPHRTTRQQVAALLRVEEGHLWPAGPRQNGAATTGVAELVHLYPSRSAVPFSLWTDLIQGVAEAMDVLVFSGQFLVEQHNILPVVRSKAAEGVRFRFVVGDETSPAVIQRAVEEGTTGGLEGRIQMMRRYLQDIAGLPGVEVRTHGTILYNSIYRFDDQALINGHAFGSLAGQNPMLHVRRVPDGTLWEHYMRSFERVWDVAQPEPAGR
;
A
#
# COMPACT_ATOMS: atom_id res chain seq x y z
N MET A 1 -27.24 -18.48 -2.94
CA MET A 1 -26.49 -18.64 -4.20
C MET A 1 -25.75 -19.96 -4.16
N PRO A 2 -25.66 -20.70 -5.28
CA PRO A 2 -24.87 -21.92 -5.36
C PRO A 2 -23.39 -21.67 -5.09
N ASN A 3 -22.69 -22.67 -4.53
CA ASN A 3 -21.24 -22.63 -4.37
C ASN A 3 -20.59 -23.18 -5.64
N ASP A 4 -20.44 -22.31 -6.65
CA ASP A 4 -19.89 -22.69 -7.96
C ASP A 4 -18.42 -23.13 -7.87
N ARG A 5 -17.69 -22.69 -6.83
CA ARG A 5 -16.29 -23.09 -6.58
C ARG A 5 -16.19 -24.55 -6.14
N LEU A 6 -17.04 -24.96 -5.20
CA LEU A 6 -17.12 -26.35 -4.77
C LEU A 6 -17.61 -27.26 -5.91
N ARG A 7 -18.58 -26.79 -6.72
CA ARG A 7 -19.03 -27.53 -7.91
C ARG A 7 -17.90 -27.74 -8.91
N ALA A 8 -17.19 -26.68 -9.29
CA ALA A 8 -16.08 -26.76 -10.22
C ALA A 8 -14.93 -27.65 -9.70
N ALA A 9 -14.65 -27.61 -8.40
CA ALA A 9 -13.62 -28.45 -7.79
C ALA A 9 -14.01 -29.95 -7.77
N LEU A 10 -15.29 -30.27 -7.57
CA LEU A 10 -15.83 -31.63 -7.69
C LEU A 10 -15.69 -32.15 -9.14
N ASP A 11 -16.08 -31.33 -10.11
CA ASP A 11 -15.99 -31.67 -11.54
C ASP A 11 -14.53 -31.90 -11.96
N ALA A 12 -13.62 -31.01 -11.55
CA ALA A 12 -12.19 -31.13 -11.85
C ALA A 12 -11.54 -32.36 -11.20
N ALA A 13 -12.03 -32.78 -10.03
CA ALA A 13 -11.58 -33.98 -9.34
C ALA A 13 -12.27 -35.26 -9.85
N GLY A 14 -13.26 -35.15 -10.74
CA GLY A 14 -14.06 -36.27 -11.24
C GLY A 14 -14.87 -36.96 -10.13
N LEU A 15 -15.26 -36.23 -9.09
CA LEU A 15 -15.98 -36.77 -7.93
C LEU A 15 -17.45 -36.36 -7.95
N THR A 16 -18.32 -37.33 -7.72
CA THR A 16 -19.75 -37.05 -7.50
C THR A 16 -20.03 -36.66 -6.05
N ILE A 17 -21.20 -36.08 -5.80
CA ILE A 17 -21.69 -35.73 -4.46
C ILE A 17 -21.71 -36.96 -3.54
N GLU A 18 -22.15 -38.10 -4.06
CA GLU A 18 -22.23 -39.38 -3.35
C GLU A 18 -20.83 -39.86 -2.98
N GLN A 19 -19.88 -39.80 -3.92
CA GLN A 19 -18.50 -40.21 -3.67
C GLN A 19 -17.82 -39.31 -2.64
N LEU A 20 -18.06 -38.00 -2.67
CA LEU A 20 -17.54 -37.08 -1.66
C LEU A 20 -18.16 -37.37 -0.29
N SER A 21 -19.47 -37.62 -0.23
CA SER A 21 -20.19 -37.90 1.02
C SER A 21 -19.64 -39.12 1.77
N VAL A 22 -19.31 -40.19 1.04
CA VAL A 22 -18.68 -41.41 1.59
C VAL A 22 -17.29 -41.09 2.14
N ARG A 23 -16.47 -40.36 1.37
CA ARG A 23 -15.07 -40.07 1.75
C ARG A 23 -14.94 -39.15 2.96
N VAL A 24 -15.92 -38.26 3.17
CA VAL A 24 -15.95 -37.36 4.34
C VAL A 24 -16.95 -37.80 5.42
N SER A 25 -17.55 -38.98 5.27
CA SER A 25 -18.48 -39.61 6.23
C SER A 25 -19.63 -38.69 6.64
N VAL A 26 -20.28 -38.06 5.66
CA VAL A 26 -21.49 -37.24 5.85
C VAL A 26 -22.63 -37.72 4.95
N ASP A 27 -23.85 -37.32 5.26
CA ASP A 27 -25.01 -37.63 4.42
C ASP A 27 -24.93 -36.93 3.04
N PRO A 28 -25.27 -37.60 1.91
CA PRO A 28 -25.23 -37.00 0.58
C PRO A 28 -26.01 -35.69 0.46
N LYS A 29 -27.18 -35.56 1.11
CA LYS A 29 -27.97 -34.31 1.11
C LYS A 29 -27.23 -33.18 1.81
N THR A 30 -26.31 -33.49 2.71
CA THR A 30 -25.45 -32.48 3.35
C THR A 30 -24.44 -31.92 2.36
N VAL A 31 -23.86 -32.76 1.50
CA VAL A 31 -22.97 -32.34 0.42
C VAL A 31 -23.73 -31.55 -0.65
N GLU A 32 -24.91 -32.03 -1.07
CA GLU A 32 -25.80 -31.26 -1.98
C GLU A 32 -26.06 -29.86 -1.44
N ARG A 33 -26.37 -29.74 -0.14
CA ARG A 33 -26.61 -28.45 0.49
C ARG A 33 -25.39 -27.52 0.45
N TRP A 34 -24.17 -28.03 0.51
CA TRP A 34 -22.95 -27.22 0.37
C TRP A 34 -22.77 -26.73 -1.07
N VAL A 35 -23.12 -27.56 -2.06
CA VAL A 35 -23.01 -27.22 -3.50
C VAL A 35 -24.09 -26.22 -3.92
N TYR A 36 -25.33 -26.37 -3.45
CA TYR A 36 -26.44 -25.49 -3.83
C TYR A 36 -26.58 -24.24 -2.95
N SER A 37 -25.84 -24.13 -1.85
CA SER A 37 -25.91 -22.99 -0.94
C SER A 37 -24.56 -22.62 -0.31
N ASP A 38 -23.99 -21.48 -0.71
CA ASP A 38 -22.78 -20.90 -0.10
C ASP A 38 -22.98 -20.41 1.36
N ALA A 39 -24.23 -20.31 1.81
CA ALA A 39 -24.56 -20.02 3.20
C ALA A 39 -24.39 -21.23 4.13
N ARG A 40 -24.34 -22.46 3.58
CA ARG A 40 -24.18 -23.68 4.36
C ARG A 40 -22.76 -24.20 4.24
N ARG A 41 -22.00 -23.98 5.32
CA ARG A 41 -20.59 -24.36 5.39
C ARG A 41 -20.40 -25.58 6.31
N PRO A 42 -19.61 -26.58 5.91
CA PRO A 42 -19.23 -27.67 6.81
C PRO A 42 -18.50 -27.15 8.04
N HIS A 43 -18.42 -27.98 9.10
CA HIS A 43 -17.53 -27.71 10.23
C HIS A 43 -16.06 -27.70 9.78
N ARG A 44 -15.18 -27.00 10.50
CA ARG A 44 -13.77 -26.80 10.13
C ARG A 44 -13.06 -28.09 9.72
N THR A 45 -13.18 -29.14 10.53
CA THR A 45 -12.57 -30.46 10.28
C THR A 45 -13.01 -31.05 8.94
N THR A 46 -14.31 -30.98 8.64
CA THR A 46 -14.87 -31.47 7.38
C THR A 46 -14.43 -30.62 6.20
N ARG A 47 -14.35 -29.29 6.36
CA ARG A 47 -13.82 -28.40 5.30
C ARG A 47 -12.37 -28.73 4.94
N GLN A 48 -11.53 -28.98 5.94
CA GLN A 48 -10.14 -29.39 5.73
C GLN A 48 -10.03 -30.72 5.01
N GLN A 49 -10.87 -31.70 5.38
CA GLN A 49 -10.91 -33.01 4.70
C GLN A 49 -11.34 -32.89 3.24
N VAL A 50 -12.40 -32.11 2.94
CA VAL A 50 -12.85 -31.86 1.56
C VAL A 50 -11.77 -31.13 0.76
N ALA A 51 -11.16 -30.08 1.32
CA ALA A 51 -10.08 -29.32 0.69
C ALA A 51 -8.89 -30.23 0.32
N ALA A 52 -8.47 -31.11 1.25
CA ALA A 52 -7.41 -32.08 1.01
C ALA A 52 -7.78 -33.09 -0.09
N LEU A 53 -9.02 -33.61 -0.08
CA LEU A 53 -9.51 -34.56 -1.08
C LEU A 53 -9.57 -33.95 -2.48
N LEU A 54 -9.96 -32.69 -2.59
CA LEU A 54 -10.06 -31.96 -3.86
C LEU A 54 -8.74 -31.32 -4.28
N ARG A 55 -7.71 -31.33 -3.42
CA ARG A 55 -6.41 -30.66 -3.62
C ARG A 55 -6.55 -29.16 -3.91
N VAL A 56 -7.49 -28.51 -3.24
CA VAL A 56 -7.77 -27.08 -3.36
C VAL A 56 -7.72 -26.46 -1.97
N GLU A 57 -7.27 -25.20 -1.86
CA GLU A 57 -7.22 -24.49 -0.58
C GLU A 57 -8.64 -24.31 0.03
N GLU A 58 -8.76 -24.46 1.36
CA GLU A 58 -10.04 -24.26 2.07
C GLU A 58 -10.67 -22.89 1.77
N GLY A 59 -9.84 -21.84 1.73
CA GLY A 59 -10.27 -20.46 1.47
C GLY A 59 -10.82 -20.24 0.06
N HIS A 60 -10.43 -21.08 -0.91
CA HIS A 60 -11.01 -21.06 -2.25
C HIS A 60 -12.41 -21.68 -2.26
N LEU A 61 -12.61 -22.82 -1.57
CA LEU A 61 -13.91 -23.51 -1.54
C LEU A 61 -14.96 -22.77 -0.69
N TRP A 62 -14.54 -22.16 0.41
CA TRP A 62 -15.40 -21.38 1.31
C TRP A 62 -14.70 -20.10 1.77
N PRO A 63 -14.65 -19.05 0.92
CA PRO A 63 -14.02 -17.81 1.32
C PRO A 63 -14.73 -17.24 2.54
N ALA A 64 -13.97 -16.89 3.58
CA ALA A 64 -14.52 -16.13 4.68
C ALA A 64 -15.14 -14.84 4.10
N GLY A 65 -16.33 -14.47 4.57
CA GLY A 65 -16.82 -13.10 4.33
C GLY A 65 -15.77 -12.08 4.84
N PRO A 66 -15.93 -10.78 4.56
CA PRO A 66 -14.92 -9.74 4.79
C PRO A 66 -14.41 -9.54 6.23
N ARG A 67 -14.65 -10.46 7.17
CA ARG A 67 -14.26 -10.37 8.59
C ARG A 67 -13.66 -11.62 9.23
N GLN A 68 -13.30 -12.68 8.50
CA GLN A 68 -12.63 -13.83 9.14
C GLN A 68 -11.47 -14.38 8.30
N ASN A 69 -10.46 -13.54 8.05
CA ASN A 69 -9.09 -14.04 7.87
C ASN A 69 -8.55 -14.46 9.25
N GLY A 70 -9.00 -15.62 9.71
CA GLY A 70 -8.60 -16.25 10.96
C GLY A 70 -7.80 -17.51 10.69
N ALA A 71 -6.64 -17.37 10.04
CA ALA A 71 -5.55 -18.34 10.10
C ALA A 71 -4.28 -17.53 10.32
N ALA A 72 -3.78 -17.61 11.55
CA ALA A 72 -2.71 -16.81 12.08
C ALA A 72 -1.39 -17.01 11.31
N THR A 73 -0.88 -15.94 10.71
CA THR A 73 0.47 -15.51 11.06
C THR A 73 0.33 -14.79 12.39
N THR A 74 0.76 -15.41 13.48
CA THR A 74 0.84 -14.82 14.82
C THR A 74 2.02 -13.85 14.89
N GLY A 75 2.00 -12.85 14.00
CA GLY A 75 2.88 -11.70 13.98
C GLY A 75 2.00 -10.51 13.57
N VAL A 76 2.19 -9.37 14.21
CA VAL A 76 1.53 -8.13 13.80
C VAL A 76 1.89 -7.92 12.32
N ALA A 77 0.92 -8.04 11.41
CA ALA A 77 1.22 -7.87 9.99
C ALA A 77 1.73 -6.44 9.76
N GLU A 78 2.91 -6.32 9.14
CA GLU A 78 3.46 -5.04 8.71
C GLU A 78 2.57 -4.40 7.64
N LEU A 79 1.97 -5.20 6.75
CA LEU A 79 0.99 -4.72 5.77
C LEU A 79 -0.36 -4.48 6.46
N VAL A 80 -0.74 -3.22 6.58
CA VAL A 80 -2.04 -2.77 7.10
C VAL A 80 -3.10 -2.86 5.99
N HIS A 81 -2.78 -2.36 4.79
CA HIS A 81 -3.69 -2.39 3.65
C HIS A 81 -2.94 -2.30 2.32
N LEU A 82 -3.49 -2.91 1.27
CA LEU A 82 -3.07 -2.69 -0.11
C LEU A 82 -4.24 -2.03 -0.86
N TYR A 83 -4.07 -0.76 -1.20
CA TYR A 83 -5.03 -0.03 -2.02
C TYR A 83 -4.74 -0.30 -3.50
N PRO A 84 -5.77 -0.53 -4.33
CA PRO A 84 -5.59 -0.79 -5.76
C PRO A 84 -4.99 0.41 -6.50
N SER A 85 -5.16 1.63 -5.97
CA SER A 85 -4.51 2.84 -6.48
C SER A 85 -4.28 3.86 -5.36
N ARG A 86 -3.36 4.82 -5.57
CA ARG A 86 -3.17 5.96 -4.66
C ARG A 86 -4.47 6.77 -4.51
N SER A 87 -5.22 6.94 -5.59
CA SER A 87 -6.51 7.65 -5.57
C SER A 87 -7.61 6.90 -4.80
N ALA A 88 -7.44 5.60 -4.52
CA ALA A 88 -8.36 4.82 -3.69
C ALA A 88 -8.06 4.94 -2.19
N VAL A 89 -6.96 5.57 -1.80
CA VAL A 89 -6.64 5.84 -0.39
C VAL A 89 -7.64 6.88 0.15
N PRO A 90 -8.34 6.61 1.26
CA PRO A 90 -9.30 7.56 1.82
C PRO A 90 -8.65 8.91 2.15
N PHE A 91 -9.34 10.00 1.82
CA PHE A 91 -8.90 11.36 2.16
C PHE A 91 -8.69 11.53 3.67
N SER A 92 -9.56 10.92 4.49
CA SER A 92 -9.45 10.93 5.94
C SER A 92 -8.17 10.25 6.43
N LEU A 93 -7.76 9.13 5.82
CA LEU A 93 -6.54 8.43 6.23
C LEU A 93 -5.30 9.31 6.05
N TRP A 94 -5.17 10.01 4.93
CA TRP A 94 -4.09 10.99 4.73
C TRP A 94 -4.12 12.08 5.79
N THR A 95 -5.30 12.63 6.04
CA THR A 95 -5.49 13.70 7.03
C THR A 95 -5.10 13.24 8.42
N ASP A 96 -5.58 12.05 8.83
CA ASP A 96 -5.32 11.47 10.15
C ASP A 96 -3.82 11.19 10.33
N LEU A 97 -3.14 10.64 9.33
CA LEU A 97 -1.70 10.38 9.37
C LEU A 97 -0.88 11.68 9.44
N ILE A 98 -1.21 12.69 8.63
CA ILE A 98 -0.52 13.99 8.60
C ILE A 98 -0.69 14.73 9.93
N GLN A 99 -1.92 14.78 10.46
CA GLN A 99 -2.23 15.45 11.73
C GLN A 99 -1.70 14.67 12.93
N GLY A 100 -1.57 13.34 12.81
CA GLY A 100 -1.13 12.44 13.87
C GLY A 100 0.38 12.41 14.13
N VAL A 101 1.20 12.96 13.23
CA VAL A 101 2.67 12.90 13.35
C VAL A 101 3.14 13.51 14.67
N ALA A 102 3.95 12.77 15.43
CA ALA A 102 4.51 13.19 16.71
C ALA A 102 6.04 13.18 16.76
N GLU A 103 6.72 12.44 15.89
CA GLU A 103 8.18 12.30 15.90
C GLU A 103 8.81 12.72 14.58
N ALA A 104 8.36 12.13 13.47
CA ALA A 104 8.95 12.38 12.15
C ALA A 104 7.99 12.13 10.99
N MET A 105 8.04 13.03 10.01
CA MET A 105 7.43 12.84 8.70
C MET A 105 8.50 12.93 7.60
N ASP A 106 8.63 11.87 6.82
CA ASP A 106 9.60 11.78 5.73
C ASP A 106 8.85 11.57 4.39
N VAL A 107 9.17 12.37 3.37
CA VAL A 107 8.51 12.31 2.05
C VAL A 107 9.57 12.16 0.96
N LEU A 108 9.44 11.12 0.14
CA LEU A 108 10.25 10.88 -1.05
C LEU A 108 9.35 10.75 -2.28
N VAL A 109 9.47 11.69 -3.20
CA VAL A 109 8.61 11.82 -4.39
C VAL A 109 9.37 12.46 -5.54
N PHE A 110 8.88 12.31 -6.77
CA PHE A 110 9.23 13.29 -7.80
C PHE A 110 8.56 14.64 -7.48
N SER A 111 7.23 14.72 -7.54
CA SER A 111 6.51 15.98 -7.23
C SER A 111 5.78 15.94 -5.88
N GLY A 112 4.85 15.02 -5.64
CA GLY A 112 4.07 15.01 -4.38
C GLY A 112 3.15 16.22 -4.16
N GLN A 113 2.90 17.06 -5.17
CA GLN A 113 2.11 18.31 -5.09
C GLN A 113 0.73 18.17 -4.44
N PHE A 114 0.08 17.02 -4.57
CA PHE A 114 -1.22 16.75 -3.93
C PHE A 114 -1.21 16.91 -2.40
N LEU A 115 -0.06 16.70 -1.74
CA LEU A 115 0.06 16.92 -0.30
C LEU A 115 -0.25 18.38 0.05
N VAL A 116 0.24 19.33 -0.75
CA VAL A 116 0.01 20.75 -0.52
C VAL A 116 -1.40 21.13 -0.99
N GLU A 117 -1.79 20.76 -2.21
CA GLU A 117 -3.04 21.23 -2.81
C GLU A 117 -4.30 20.59 -2.23
N GLN A 118 -4.23 19.33 -1.81
CA GLN A 118 -5.40 18.58 -1.32
C GLN A 118 -5.41 18.48 0.20
N HIS A 119 -4.24 18.34 0.83
CA HIS A 119 -4.13 18.13 2.28
C HIS A 119 -3.57 19.33 3.05
N ASN A 120 -3.23 20.44 2.36
CA ASN A 120 -2.76 21.67 2.96
C ASN A 120 -1.70 21.42 4.05
N ILE A 121 -0.64 20.67 3.70
CA ILE A 121 0.35 20.22 4.69
C ILE A 121 1.19 21.34 5.32
N LEU A 122 1.38 22.48 4.64
CA LEU A 122 2.35 23.50 5.09
C LEU A 122 2.03 24.09 6.47
N PRO A 123 0.77 24.49 6.79
CA PRO A 123 0.40 24.89 8.14
C PRO A 123 0.65 23.81 9.21
N VAL A 124 0.43 22.54 8.87
CA VAL A 124 0.66 21.41 9.81
C VAL A 124 2.15 21.28 10.11
N VAL A 125 2.99 21.34 9.07
CA VAL A 125 4.45 21.31 9.22
C VAL A 125 4.90 22.48 10.08
N ARG A 126 4.40 23.71 9.86
CA ARG A 126 4.75 24.88 10.68
C ARG A 126 4.44 24.67 12.17
N SER A 127 3.23 24.20 12.48
CA SER A 127 2.82 23.96 13.87
C SER A 127 3.69 22.89 14.52
N LYS A 128 3.78 21.72 13.88
CA LYS A 128 4.47 20.56 14.45
C LYS A 128 5.98 20.73 14.50
N ALA A 129 6.60 21.44 13.56
CA ALA A 129 8.01 21.77 13.63
C ALA A 129 8.33 22.65 14.85
N ALA A 130 7.44 23.58 15.21
CA ALA A 130 7.57 24.37 16.44
C ALA A 130 7.42 23.51 17.71
N GLU A 131 6.74 22.37 17.62
CA GLU A 131 6.62 21.35 18.69
C GLU A 131 7.82 20.38 18.72
N GLY A 132 8.77 20.50 17.78
CA GLY A 132 9.99 19.68 17.72
C GLY A 132 9.90 18.44 16.82
N VAL A 133 8.82 18.28 16.06
CA VAL A 133 8.68 17.18 15.08
C VAL A 133 9.64 17.40 13.91
N ARG A 134 10.30 16.33 13.46
CA ARG A 134 11.24 16.36 12.33
C ARG A 134 10.53 16.15 11.00
N PHE A 135 10.85 16.96 10.00
CA PHE A 135 10.35 16.84 8.64
C PHE A 135 11.48 16.73 7.62
N ARG A 136 11.40 15.74 6.73
CA ARG A 136 12.33 15.58 5.61
C ARG A 136 11.57 15.45 4.31
N PHE A 137 11.83 16.35 3.37
CA PHE A 137 11.26 16.30 2.03
C PHE A 137 12.37 16.06 1.00
N VAL A 138 12.20 15.04 0.18
CA VAL A 138 13.08 14.71 -0.94
C VAL A 138 12.24 14.72 -2.21
N VAL A 139 12.44 15.74 -3.03
CA VAL A 139 11.68 15.97 -4.27
C VAL A 139 12.56 15.80 -5.49
N GLY A 140 11.98 15.49 -6.64
CA GLY A 140 12.73 15.30 -7.88
C GLY A 140 13.48 16.57 -8.27
N ASP A 141 14.61 16.39 -8.96
CA ASP A 141 15.24 17.42 -9.77
C ASP A 141 14.59 17.38 -11.16
N GLU A 142 13.85 18.43 -11.52
CA GLU A 142 13.12 18.54 -12.79
C GLU A 142 14.02 18.48 -14.03
N THR A 143 15.31 18.74 -13.87
CA THR A 143 16.30 18.70 -14.96
C THR A 143 17.00 17.35 -15.07
N SER A 144 16.78 16.44 -14.12
CA SER A 144 17.50 15.17 -14.08
C SER A 144 17.04 14.21 -15.21
N PRO A 145 17.97 13.40 -15.76
CA PRO A 145 17.61 12.41 -16.78
C PRO A 145 16.53 11.43 -16.33
N ALA A 146 16.51 11.05 -15.04
CA ALA A 146 15.51 10.13 -14.50
C ALA A 146 14.09 10.73 -14.51
N VAL A 147 13.95 12.00 -14.16
CA VAL A 147 12.65 12.71 -14.21
C VAL A 147 12.18 12.86 -15.65
N ILE A 148 13.06 13.32 -16.54
CA ILE A 148 12.72 13.52 -17.96
C ILE A 148 12.28 12.19 -18.59
N GLN A 149 13.02 11.10 -18.33
CA GLN A 149 12.66 9.77 -18.81
C GLN A 149 11.31 9.31 -18.26
N ARG A 150 11.04 9.51 -16.96
CA ARG A 150 9.75 9.18 -16.36
C ARG A 150 8.61 9.99 -16.99
N ALA A 151 8.83 11.27 -17.24
CA ALA A 151 7.83 12.14 -17.88
C ALA A 151 7.49 11.65 -19.28
N VAL A 152 8.48 11.22 -20.06
CA VAL A 152 8.28 10.60 -21.38
C VAL A 152 7.48 9.30 -21.27
N GLU A 153 7.84 8.40 -20.34
CA GLU A 153 7.15 7.12 -20.14
C GLU A 153 5.68 7.30 -19.75
N GLU A 154 5.39 8.27 -18.88
CA GLU A 154 4.03 8.59 -18.45
C GLU A 154 3.23 9.41 -19.48
N GLY A 155 3.85 9.88 -20.57
CA GLY A 155 3.23 10.79 -21.53
C GLY A 155 2.93 12.18 -20.95
N THR A 156 3.76 12.64 -19.99
CA THR A 156 3.59 13.90 -19.26
C THR A 156 4.77 14.86 -19.40
N THR A 157 5.56 14.77 -20.47
CA THR A 157 6.70 15.67 -20.76
C THR A 157 6.33 17.15 -20.57
N GLY A 158 7.12 17.86 -19.77
CA GLY A 158 6.89 19.24 -19.35
C GLY A 158 5.90 19.38 -18.18
N GLY A 159 4.98 18.44 -18.04
CA GLY A 159 4.00 18.40 -16.96
C GLY A 159 4.59 17.92 -15.64
N LEU A 160 5.36 16.81 -15.62
CA LEU A 160 5.97 16.32 -14.38
C LEU A 160 7.00 17.33 -13.85
N GLU A 161 7.83 17.86 -14.72
CA GLU A 161 8.85 18.87 -14.46
C GLU A 161 8.22 20.13 -13.87
N GLY A 162 7.15 20.64 -14.46
CA GLY A 162 6.41 21.80 -13.93
C GLY A 162 5.81 21.53 -12.54
N ARG A 163 5.29 20.34 -12.29
CA ARG A 163 4.77 19.94 -10.96
C ARG A 163 5.88 19.79 -9.91
N ILE A 164 7.10 19.43 -10.32
CA ILE A 164 8.27 19.40 -9.45
C ILE A 164 8.67 20.83 -9.09
N GLN A 165 8.80 21.72 -10.07
CA GLN A 165 9.10 23.13 -9.85
C GLN A 165 8.10 23.79 -8.90
N MET A 166 6.80 23.49 -9.07
CA MET A 166 5.74 23.99 -8.19
C MET A 166 5.89 23.47 -6.76
N MET A 167 6.13 22.16 -6.58
CA MET A 167 6.34 21.60 -5.25
C MET A 167 7.57 22.23 -4.56
N ARG A 168 8.69 22.36 -5.28
CA ARG A 168 9.90 23.01 -4.76
C ARG A 168 9.60 24.42 -4.26
N ARG A 169 8.81 25.18 -5.03
CA ARG A 169 8.36 26.53 -4.64
C ARG A 169 7.49 26.54 -3.39
N TYR A 170 6.56 25.60 -3.24
CA TYR A 170 5.78 25.45 -2.00
C TYR A 170 6.65 25.10 -0.79
N LEU A 171 7.67 24.25 -0.97
CA LEU A 171 8.55 23.84 0.12
C LEU A 171 9.50 24.95 0.57
N GLN A 172 9.81 25.95 -0.27
CA GLN A 172 10.60 27.12 0.13
C GLN A 172 9.98 27.88 1.31
N ASP A 173 8.65 27.86 1.42
CA ASP A 173 7.93 28.52 2.52
C ASP A 173 8.24 27.92 3.90
N ILE A 174 8.72 26.67 3.95
CA ILE A 174 8.98 25.92 5.18
C ILE A 174 10.44 25.44 5.31
N ALA A 175 11.26 25.52 4.27
CA ALA A 175 12.63 25.00 4.25
C ALA A 175 13.57 25.64 5.30
N GLY A 176 13.25 26.85 5.78
CA GLY A 176 14.04 27.54 6.81
C GLY A 176 13.57 27.28 8.25
N LEU A 177 12.53 26.46 8.46
CA LEU A 177 12.01 26.18 9.79
C LEU A 177 12.93 25.19 10.53
N PRO A 178 13.13 25.36 11.85
CA PRO A 178 13.83 24.37 12.66
C PRO A 178 13.19 22.99 12.52
N GLY A 179 14.01 21.95 12.30
CA GLY A 179 13.54 20.58 12.14
C GLY A 179 12.97 20.24 10.77
N VAL A 180 12.94 21.16 9.81
CA VAL A 180 12.53 20.91 8.41
C VAL A 180 13.76 20.91 7.51
N GLU A 181 13.94 19.82 6.76
CA GLU A 181 14.99 19.71 5.74
C GLU A 181 14.37 19.38 4.38
N VAL A 182 14.80 20.08 3.33
CA VAL A 182 14.35 19.87 1.95
C VAL A 182 15.55 19.57 1.07
N ARG A 183 15.46 18.50 0.27
CA ARG A 183 16.49 18.07 -0.68
C ARG A 183 15.89 17.75 -2.05
N THR A 184 16.72 17.82 -3.08
CA THR A 184 16.42 17.38 -4.44
C THR A 184 17.20 16.13 -4.83
N HIS A 185 16.61 15.26 -5.66
CA HIS A 185 17.26 14.03 -6.12
C HIS A 185 17.03 13.76 -7.61
N GLY A 186 18.04 13.19 -8.27
CA GLY A 186 17.96 12.71 -9.66
C GLY A 186 17.86 11.19 -9.80
N THR A 187 17.57 10.48 -8.70
CA THR A 187 17.51 9.01 -8.69
C THR A 187 16.29 8.47 -9.43
N ILE A 188 16.43 7.30 -10.07
CA ILE A 188 15.28 6.53 -10.54
C ILE A 188 14.48 6.05 -9.32
N LEU A 189 13.17 6.32 -9.30
CA LEU A 189 12.28 5.87 -8.24
C LEU A 189 11.41 4.72 -8.72
N TYR A 190 11.41 3.63 -7.93
CA TYR A 190 10.46 2.53 -8.07
C TYR A 190 9.21 2.73 -7.21
N ASN A 191 9.32 3.57 -6.17
CA ASN A 191 8.24 3.91 -5.27
C ASN A 191 8.37 5.36 -4.81
N SER A 192 7.25 6.00 -4.54
CA SER A 192 7.20 7.15 -3.63
C SER A 192 6.93 6.68 -2.21
N ILE A 193 7.53 7.33 -1.22
CA ILE A 193 7.45 6.94 0.20
C ILE A 193 6.94 8.13 1.01
N TYR A 194 5.94 7.89 1.85
CA TYR A 194 5.38 8.86 2.77
C TYR A 194 5.38 8.22 4.17
N ARG A 195 6.31 8.60 5.03
CA ARG A 195 6.44 8.11 6.41
C ARG A 195 5.71 9.07 7.36
N PHE A 196 5.01 8.49 8.32
CA PHE A 196 4.38 9.16 9.45
C PHE A 196 4.71 8.34 10.71
N ASP A 197 5.75 8.75 11.43
CA ASP A 197 6.29 8.05 12.61
C ASP A 197 6.64 6.58 12.33
N ASP A 198 5.81 5.65 12.81
CA ASP A 198 5.92 4.20 12.66
C ASP A 198 5.08 3.65 11.49
N GLN A 199 4.36 4.51 10.77
CA GLN A 199 3.57 4.15 9.59
C GLN A 199 4.21 4.67 8.32
N ALA A 200 3.95 4.01 7.19
CA ALA A 200 4.33 4.51 5.89
C ALA A 200 3.31 4.11 4.82
N LEU A 201 3.12 5.01 3.85
CA LEU A 201 2.43 4.74 2.60
C LEU A 201 3.49 4.64 1.49
N ILE A 202 3.48 3.53 0.76
CA ILE A 202 4.41 3.23 -0.32
C ILE A 202 3.64 3.14 -1.63
N ASN A 203 3.83 4.12 -2.50
CA ASN A 203 3.17 4.14 -3.80
C ASN A 203 4.11 3.53 -4.84
N GLY A 204 3.79 2.33 -5.32
CA GLY A 204 4.57 1.69 -6.39
C GLY A 204 4.48 2.46 -7.70
N HIS A 205 5.51 2.43 -8.52
CA HIS A 205 5.50 3.11 -9.83
C HIS A 205 5.40 2.06 -10.93
N ALA A 206 4.18 1.76 -11.40
CA ALA A 206 4.04 0.92 -12.59
C ALA A 206 4.52 1.71 -13.82
N PHE A 207 5.17 0.99 -14.74
CA PHE A 207 5.75 1.58 -15.95
C PHE A 207 4.66 2.25 -16.79
N GLY A 208 4.90 3.50 -17.20
CA GLY A 208 4.00 4.30 -18.02
C GLY A 208 2.67 4.74 -17.38
N SER A 209 2.42 4.38 -16.11
CA SER A 209 1.19 4.76 -15.41
C SER A 209 1.41 5.96 -14.49
N LEU A 210 0.43 6.88 -14.49
CA LEU A 210 0.41 8.05 -13.63
C LEU A 210 0.38 7.63 -12.15
N ALA A 211 1.11 8.36 -11.30
CA ALA A 211 1.24 8.05 -9.86
C ALA A 211 -0.11 7.80 -9.14
N GLY A 212 -1.17 8.53 -9.51
CA GLY A 212 -2.51 8.35 -8.94
C GLY A 212 -3.16 6.99 -9.19
N GLN A 213 -2.82 6.33 -10.30
CA GLN A 213 -3.39 5.06 -10.72
C GLN A 213 -2.67 3.86 -10.11
N ASN A 214 -1.43 4.05 -9.67
CA ASN A 214 -0.59 2.98 -9.15
C ASN A 214 -0.98 2.54 -7.73
N PRO A 215 -0.78 1.27 -7.37
CA PRO A 215 -1.14 0.75 -6.04
C PRO A 215 -0.39 1.46 -4.90
N MET A 216 -1.00 1.44 -3.72
CA MET A 216 -0.44 2.00 -2.49
C MET A 216 -0.45 0.94 -1.39
N LEU A 217 0.73 0.64 -0.84
CA LEU A 217 0.88 -0.19 0.35
C LEU A 217 0.85 0.71 1.58
N HIS A 218 -0.06 0.45 2.51
CA HIS A 218 0.01 1.00 3.86
C HIS A 218 0.71 -0.02 4.75
N VAL A 219 1.89 0.35 5.23
CA VAL A 219 2.70 -0.49 6.13
C VAL A 219 2.90 0.20 7.47
N ARG A 220 3.11 -0.58 8.51
CA ARG A 220 3.50 -0.12 9.84
C ARG A 220 4.70 -0.90 10.34
N ARG A 221 5.50 -0.26 11.19
CA ARG A 221 6.58 -0.89 11.92
C ARG A 221 6.00 -1.82 12.97
N VAL A 222 6.60 -2.99 13.11
CA VAL A 222 6.28 -3.98 14.14
C VAL A 222 7.59 -4.56 14.69
N PRO A 223 7.61 -5.07 15.92
CA PRO A 223 8.77 -5.81 16.42
C PRO A 223 9.16 -6.95 15.48
N ASP A 224 10.45 -7.08 15.20
CA ASP A 224 11.02 -8.08 14.28
C ASP A 224 10.51 -8.01 12.82
N GLY A 225 9.82 -6.92 12.47
CA GLY A 225 9.40 -6.60 11.11
C GLY A 225 10.57 -6.16 10.24
N THR A 226 10.51 -6.45 8.95
CA THR A 226 11.58 -6.11 8.00
C THR A 226 11.10 -5.28 6.81
N LEU A 227 9.79 -5.29 6.51
CA LEU A 227 9.21 -4.62 5.35
C LEU A 227 9.25 -3.10 5.50
N TRP A 228 8.75 -2.57 6.62
CA TRP A 228 8.77 -1.13 6.90
C TRP A 228 10.21 -0.63 6.92
N GLU A 229 11.10 -1.35 7.62
CA GLU A 229 12.52 -0.99 7.70
C GLU A 229 13.21 -1.05 6.34
N HIS A 230 12.81 -1.97 5.46
CA HIS A 230 13.34 -2.05 4.10
C HIS A 230 13.07 -0.78 3.31
N TYR A 231 11.83 -0.27 3.38
CA TYR A 231 11.48 0.99 2.72
C TYR A 231 12.15 2.20 3.38
N MET A 232 12.30 2.22 4.71
CA MET A 232 13.03 3.30 5.37
C MET A 232 14.52 3.30 4.98
N ARG A 233 15.17 2.13 4.88
CA ARG A 233 16.54 2.05 4.34
C ARG A 233 16.60 2.52 2.88
N SER A 234 15.56 2.28 2.08
CA SER A 234 15.48 2.83 0.72
C SER A 234 15.36 4.36 0.73
N PHE A 235 14.59 4.93 1.66
CA PHE A 235 14.51 6.37 1.86
C PHE A 235 15.89 6.94 2.20
N GLU A 236 16.59 6.38 3.20
CA GLU A 236 17.91 6.89 3.62
C GLU A 236 18.94 6.84 2.48
N ARG A 237 18.93 5.78 1.64
CA ARG A 237 19.83 5.71 0.47
C ARG A 237 19.63 6.86 -0.52
N VAL A 238 18.38 7.32 -0.71
CA VAL A 238 18.12 8.47 -1.57
C VAL A 238 18.46 9.77 -0.83
N TRP A 239 18.11 9.86 0.45
CA TRP A 239 18.43 11.01 1.31
C TRP A 239 19.93 11.34 1.30
N ASP A 240 20.79 10.33 1.45
CA ASP A 240 22.24 10.47 1.58
C ASP A 240 22.91 11.04 0.32
N VAL A 241 22.33 10.81 -0.86
CA VAL A 241 22.85 11.31 -2.14
C VAL A 241 22.09 12.52 -2.67
N ALA A 242 20.94 12.84 -2.08
CA ALA A 242 20.13 14.00 -2.44
C ALA A 242 20.85 15.30 -2.06
N GLN A 243 20.68 16.33 -2.89
CA GLN A 243 21.31 17.63 -2.73
C GLN A 243 20.42 18.54 -1.89
N PRO A 244 20.94 19.32 -0.94
CA PRO A 244 20.16 20.34 -0.24
C PRO A 244 19.46 21.27 -1.22
N GLU A 245 18.17 21.54 -0.99
CA GLU A 245 17.44 22.52 -1.78
C GLU A 245 18.06 23.90 -1.55
N PRO A 246 18.41 24.65 -2.61
CA PRO A 246 18.94 25.99 -2.44
C PRO A 246 17.96 26.85 -1.65
N ALA A 247 18.47 27.61 -0.68
CA ALA A 247 17.65 28.61 0.00
C ALA A 247 16.99 29.51 -1.05
N GLY A 248 15.66 29.66 -0.97
CA GLY A 248 14.91 30.52 -1.89
C GLY A 248 15.50 31.92 -1.91
N ARG A 249 15.58 32.53 -3.10
CA ARG A 249 15.90 33.95 -3.26
C ARG A 249 14.78 34.83 -2.71
#